data_AF-A0A6A6LT75-F1
#
_entry.id   AF-A0A6A6LT75-F1
#
_cell.length_a   1.000
_cell.length_b   1.000
_cell.length_c   1.000
_cell.angle_alpha   90.00
_cell.angle_beta   90.00
_cell.angle_gamma   90.00
#
_symmetry.space_group_name_H-M   'P 1'
#
loop_
_entity.id
_entity.type
_entity.pdbx_description
1 polymer ?
#
loop_
_entity_poly.entity_id
_entity_poly.type
_entity_poly.pdbx_seq_one_letter_code
_entity_poly.pdbx_strand_id
1 'polypeptide(L)'
;MLGNGVVGILSESFNKWERRVPLTPSQCARLLHGGRDRTGVARIIVQPSTKRIHHDAMYEDVGCEISEDLSECGLILGIKKPKLEMILPDRAYAFFSHTHKAQKENMPLLDKILAERVSLYDYELIPGDHEKRLLAFGKYAGIAGLVDLLHGLGQRYLSLGYSTPFLSLGSSYMYSSLAAAKAAVISVAEEISTLGLPSAICPLVFIFISSGKASQGAQEIFKLLPHTFVDPSRLPELFAQAKDDSPPSRTSKRVYQLYGCVVTSQDMFKHMDPSKTFDKADYYAHPEYYKPVFHEKIAPYASIIVNCMYWEKRFPRLLSNQQLQDLTRKGCPLVGIVDLTCDIGGSIEFINQTTSIDSPFFRYDPLNDSYHHDMEGNGVIYSSVDNLPTQFAKESEETTKFNSVKLQREIALTNMGESWFNKKSMLGNMATSKSYELQYDNKEEWDKEASFTTEKCESEEEWDLTTTNFFEEVPLEEEIEFEEARTH
;
A
#
# COMPACT_ATOMS: atom_id res chain seq x y z
N MET A 1 13.97 17.34 -25.98
CA MET A 1 12.67 16.64 -26.16
C MET A 1 11.85 16.62 -24.88
N LEU A 2 12.48 16.56 -23.70
CA LEU A 2 11.79 16.83 -22.44
C LEU A 2 10.98 18.12 -22.54
N GLY A 3 9.75 18.04 -22.08
CA GLY A 3 8.85 19.16 -21.99
C GLY A 3 8.20 19.66 -23.29
N ASN A 4 8.15 18.83 -24.33
CA ASN A 4 7.51 19.21 -25.60
C ASN A 4 5.97 19.30 -25.56
N GLY A 5 5.34 19.06 -24.41
CA GLY A 5 3.88 19.07 -24.24
C GLY A 5 3.16 17.85 -24.81
N VAL A 6 3.90 16.82 -25.24
CA VAL A 6 3.33 15.55 -25.72
C VAL A 6 3.46 14.50 -24.62
N VAL A 7 2.33 14.00 -24.13
CA VAL A 7 2.26 13.02 -23.04
C VAL A 7 1.89 11.65 -23.60
N GLY A 8 2.70 10.64 -23.27
CA GLY A 8 2.45 9.24 -23.59
C GLY A 8 1.78 8.50 -22.44
N ILE A 9 0.83 7.60 -22.73
CA ILE A 9 0.26 6.66 -21.77
C ILE A 9 0.61 5.24 -22.22
N LEU A 10 1.32 4.51 -21.35
CA LEU A 10 1.75 3.14 -21.61
C LEU A 10 0.58 2.14 -21.64
N SER A 11 0.79 1.05 -22.36
CA SER A 11 0.04 -0.19 -22.17
C SER A 11 0.74 -1.00 -21.06
N GLU A 12 0.06 -1.18 -19.92
CA GLU A 12 0.66 -1.83 -18.74
C GLU A 12 1.14 -3.25 -19.03
N SER A 13 2.41 -3.53 -18.74
CA SER A 13 3.07 -4.80 -19.06
C SER A 13 3.52 -5.61 -17.83
N PHE A 14 3.29 -5.10 -16.62
CA PHE A 14 3.74 -5.70 -15.37
C PHE A 14 3.23 -7.14 -15.17
N ASN A 15 1.92 -7.34 -15.29
CA ASN A 15 1.29 -8.67 -15.29
C ASN A 15 -0.07 -8.63 -15.99
N LYS A 16 -0.73 -9.79 -16.11
CA LYS A 16 -2.04 -9.90 -16.77
C LYS A 16 -3.19 -9.21 -16.02
N TRP A 17 -3.00 -8.92 -14.74
CA TRP A 17 -4.03 -8.35 -13.85
C TRP A 17 -4.01 -6.83 -13.79
N GLU A 18 -2.86 -6.20 -14.06
CA GLU A 18 -2.74 -4.75 -14.06
C GLU A 18 -3.55 -4.15 -15.21
N ARG A 19 -4.76 -3.71 -14.89
CA ARG A 19 -5.72 -3.13 -15.84
C ARG A 19 -5.82 -1.62 -15.67
N ARG A 20 -5.06 -1.07 -14.71
CA ARG A 20 -5.20 0.31 -14.34
C ARG A 20 -4.57 1.28 -15.32
N VAL A 21 -4.94 2.55 -15.21
CA VAL A 21 -4.36 3.65 -16.00
C VAL A 21 -3.85 4.79 -15.14
N PRO A 22 -2.76 5.46 -15.57
CA PRO A 22 -2.32 6.69 -14.93
C PRO A 22 -3.29 7.85 -15.19
N LEU A 23 -3.94 7.90 -16.36
CA LEU A 23 -4.94 8.91 -16.70
C LEU A 23 -6.18 8.28 -17.33
N THR A 24 -7.34 8.56 -16.75
CA THR A 24 -8.66 8.20 -17.28
C THR A 24 -9.02 9.08 -18.48
N PRO A 25 -9.94 8.65 -19.37
CA PRO A 25 -10.42 9.49 -20.48
C PRO A 25 -10.92 10.87 -20.02
N SER A 26 -11.62 10.93 -18.88
CA SER A 26 -12.09 12.22 -18.34
C SER A 26 -10.94 13.16 -17.94
N GLN A 27 -9.82 12.62 -17.45
CA GLN A 27 -8.63 13.37 -17.10
C GLN A 27 -7.90 13.87 -18.34
N CYS A 28 -7.80 13.02 -19.37
CA CYS A 28 -7.26 13.40 -20.67
C CYS A 28 -8.05 14.56 -21.31
N ALA A 29 -9.38 14.47 -21.30
CA ALA A 29 -10.26 15.55 -21.77
C ALA A 29 -9.95 16.88 -21.06
N ARG A 30 -9.83 16.85 -19.72
CA ARG A 30 -9.50 18.05 -18.93
C ARG A 30 -8.13 18.62 -19.28
N LEU A 31 -7.13 17.77 -19.50
CA LEU A 31 -5.77 18.20 -19.85
C LEU A 31 -5.69 18.84 -21.24
N LEU A 32 -6.35 18.23 -22.23
CA LEU A 32 -6.38 18.71 -23.61
C LEU A 32 -7.21 19.98 -23.77
N HIS A 33 -8.38 20.06 -23.10
CA HIS A 33 -9.31 21.19 -23.23
C HIS A 33 -9.10 22.29 -22.18
N GLY A 34 -8.19 22.10 -21.22
CA GLY A 34 -7.85 23.09 -20.20
C GLY A 34 -7.05 24.30 -20.71
N GLY A 35 -6.58 24.25 -21.97
CA GLY A 35 -5.76 25.28 -22.61
C GLY A 35 -4.26 25.07 -22.36
N ARG A 36 -3.48 25.12 -23.45
CA ARG A 36 -2.04 24.81 -23.43
C ARG A 36 -1.25 25.69 -22.46
N ASP A 37 -1.61 26.96 -22.33
CA ASP A 37 -0.92 27.90 -21.42
C ASP A 37 -1.15 27.55 -19.94
N ARG A 38 -2.21 26.78 -19.64
CA ARG A 38 -2.55 26.35 -18.27
C ARG A 38 -2.04 24.95 -17.96
N THR A 39 -2.15 24.03 -18.92
CA THR A 39 -1.83 22.61 -18.68
C THR A 39 -0.47 22.20 -19.21
N GLY A 40 0.13 22.98 -20.12
CA GLY A 40 1.34 22.60 -20.84
C GLY A 40 1.20 21.37 -21.73
N VAL A 41 -0.02 20.82 -21.89
CA VAL A 41 -0.29 19.60 -22.69
C VAL A 41 -0.89 20.00 -24.03
N ALA A 42 -0.24 19.58 -25.11
CA ALA A 42 -0.67 19.81 -26.49
C ALA A 42 -1.28 18.55 -27.12
N ARG A 43 -0.72 17.37 -26.84
CA ARG A 43 -1.14 16.07 -27.38
C ARG A 43 -1.03 15.01 -26.29
N ILE A 44 -1.93 14.02 -26.34
CA ILE A 44 -1.85 12.82 -25.53
C ILE A 44 -1.87 11.62 -26.49
N ILE A 45 -0.80 10.82 -26.46
CA ILE A 45 -0.66 9.60 -27.25
C ILE A 45 -0.82 8.41 -26.31
N VAL A 46 -1.72 7.50 -26.63
CA VAL A 46 -2.05 6.33 -25.82
C VAL A 46 -1.67 5.08 -26.57
N GLN A 47 -0.86 4.22 -25.94
CA GLN A 47 -0.60 2.89 -26.52
C GLN A 47 -1.87 2.06 -26.51
N PRO A 48 -2.17 1.33 -27.62
CA PRO A 48 -3.28 0.40 -27.68
C PRO A 48 -3.25 -0.60 -26.52
N SER A 49 -4.42 -0.93 -25.98
CA SER A 49 -4.51 -1.94 -24.92
C SER A 49 -5.80 -2.73 -24.94
N THR A 50 -5.66 -4.05 -25.05
CA THR A 50 -6.79 -4.99 -24.98
C THR A 50 -7.18 -5.35 -23.54
N LYS A 51 -6.39 -4.93 -22.54
CA LYS A 51 -6.55 -5.30 -21.12
C LYS A 51 -7.06 -4.16 -20.25
N ARG A 52 -6.68 -2.92 -20.59
CA ARG A 52 -7.00 -1.69 -19.85
C ARG A 52 -8.50 -1.59 -19.54
N ILE A 53 -8.83 -1.08 -18.35
CA ILE A 53 -10.23 -0.92 -17.91
C ILE A 53 -11.04 0.07 -18.76
N HIS A 54 -10.36 1.05 -19.38
CA HIS A 54 -10.90 1.99 -20.35
C HIS A 54 -10.47 1.63 -21.77
N HIS A 55 -11.43 1.54 -22.69
CA HIS A 55 -11.18 1.18 -24.08
C HIS A 55 -10.54 2.33 -24.86
N ASP A 56 -9.74 2.02 -25.89
CA ASP A 56 -9.05 3.00 -26.73
C ASP A 56 -10.03 4.02 -27.36
N ALA A 57 -11.20 3.57 -27.80
CA ALA A 57 -12.25 4.45 -28.33
C ALA A 57 -12.67 5.56 -27.34
N MET A 58 -12.65 5.29 -26.03
CA MET A 58 -12.98 6.30 -25.01
C MET A 58 -11.92 7.42 -24.95
N TYR A 59 -10.67 7.10 -25.28
CA TYR A 59 -9.59 8.07 -25.38
C TYR A 59 -9.66 8.87 -26.69
N GLU A 60 -9.99 8.20 -27.81
CA GLU A 60 -10.22 8.86 -29.10
C GLU A 60 -11.37 9.87 -29.01
N ASP A 61 -12.47 9.51 -28.35
CA ASP A 61 -13.65 10.37 -28.15
C ASP A 61 -13.33 11.70 -27.43
N VAL A 62 -12.24 11.75 -26.65
CA VAL A 62 -11.78 12.94 -25.93
C VAL A 62 -10.58 13.62 -26.59
N GLY A 63 -10.21 13.21 -27.80
CA GLY A 63 -9.16 13.81 -28.61
C GLY A 63 -7.75 13.29 -28.34
N CYS A 64 -7.59 12.12 -27.70
CA CYS A 64 -6.29 11.45 -27.65
C CYS A 64 -5.98 10.73 -28.97
N GLU A 65 -4.69 10.55 -29.25
CA GLU A 65 -4.19 9.77 -30.38
C GLU A 65 -3.85 8.36 -29.92
N ILE A 66 -4.22 7.34 -30.69
CA ILE A 66 -3.84 5.95 -30.41
C ILE A 66 -2.64 5.57 -31.27
N SER A 67 -1.53 5.17 -30.64
CA SER A 67 -0.29 4.77 -31.34
C SER A 67 0.58 3.88 -30.47
N GLU A 68 1.15 2.82 -31.05
CA GLU A 68 2.18 1.99 -30.41
C GLU A 68 3.48 2.78 -30.16
N ASP A 69 3.80 3.70 -31.06
CA ASP A 69 5.00 4.52 -30.97
C ASP A 69 4.79 5.73 -30.06
N LEU A 70 5.57 5.79 -28.98
CA LEU A 70 5.64 6.91 -28.04
C LEU A 70 6.91 7.75 -28.21
N SER A 71 7.68 7.56 -29.29
CA SER A 71 8.95 8.24 -29.52
C SER A 71 8.83 9.77 -29.51
N GLU A 72 7.69 10.32 -29.92
CA GLU A 72 7.44 11.77 -29.88
C GLU A 72 7.08 12.31 -28.49
N CYS A 73 6.77 11.46 -27.51
CA CYS A 73 6.34 11.91 -26.19
C CYS A 73 7.51 12.46 -25.39
N GLY A 74 7.37 13.63 -24.76
CA GLY A 74 8.37 14.16 -23.83
C GLY A 74 8.28 13.53 -22.44
N LEU A 75 7.06 13.20 -22.01
CA LEU A 75 6.72 12.53 -20.75
C LEU A 75 5.89 11.29 -21.03
N ILE A 76 6.24 10.16 -20.42
CA ILE A 76 5.54 8.88 -20.56
C ILE A 76 5.06 8.40 -19.19
N LEU A 77 3.78 8.08 -19.10
CA LEU A 77 3.11 7.70 -17.86
C LEU A 77 2.75 6.21 -17.86
N GLY A 78 2.97 5.56 -16.72
CA GLY A 78 2.46 4.22 -16.41
C GLY A 78 2.05 4.14 -14.94
N ILE A 79 1.39 3.07 -14.55
CA ILE A 79 1.11 2.74 -13.14
C ILE A 79 2.28 1.94 -12.58
N LYS A 80 2.65 0.81 -13.20
CA LYS A 80 3.78 -0.01 -12.78
C LYS A 80 5.00 0.23 -13.69
N LYS A 81 6.16 -0.24 -13.24
CA LYS A 81 7.38 -0.23 -14.06
C LYS A 81 7.16 -0.96 -15.39
N PRO A 82 7.52 -0.37 -16.55
CA PRO A 82 7.48 -1.06 -17.83
C PRO A 82 8.64 -2.05 -17.95
N LYS A 83 8.62 -2.89 -18.99
CA LYS A 83 9.77 -3.74 -19.33
C LYS A 83 10.96 -2.88 -19.77
N LEU A 84 12.17 -3.39 -19.56
CA LEU A 84 13.40 -2.62 -19.82
C LEU A 84 13.51 -2.19 -21.29
N GLU A 85 13.07 -3.04 -22.23
CA GLU A 85 13.06 -2.76 -23.66
C GLU A 85 12.07 -1.66 -24.08
N MET A 86 11.10 -1.32 -23.23
CA MET A 86 10.14 -0.25 -23.48
C MET A 86 10.69 1.12 -23.08
N ILE A 87 11.83 1.18 -22.37
CA ILE A 87 12.45 2.43 -21.91
C ILE A 87 13.16 3.09 -23.10
N LEU A 88 12.61 4.23 -23.51
CA LEU A 88 13.15 5.08 -24.57
C LEU A 88 14.20 6.07 -24.03
N PRO A 89 15.30 6.33 -24.76
CA PRO A 89 16.34 7.27 -24.37
C PRO A 89 15.86 8.72 -24.33
N ASP A 90 16.43 9.51 -23.42
CA ASP A 90 16.25 10.96 -23.32
C ASP A 90 14.77 11.37 -23.15
N ARG A 91 14.05 10.64 -22.28
CA ARG A 91 12.62 10.85 -21.97
C ARG A 91 12.37 11.03 -20.47
N ALA A 92 11.22 11.61 -20.13
CA ALA A 92 10.70 11.59 -18.77
C ALA A 92 9.72 10.42 -18.61
N TYR A 93 9.80 9.72 -17.49
CA TYR A 93 8.88 8.66 -17.11
C TYR A 93 8.31 8.88 -15.72
N ALA A 94 7.01 8.63 -15.54
CA ALA A 94 6.39 8.64 -14.22
C ALA A 94 5.57 7.36 -13.97
N PHE A 95 5.93 6.63 -12.90
CA PHE A 95 5.29 5.38 -12.46
C PHE A 95 5.79 5.01 -11.05
N PHE A 96 5.19 4.00 -10.39
CA PHE A 96 5.73 3.44 -9.16
C PHE A 96 6.95 2.57 -9.50
N SER A 97 8.16 3.08 -9.22
CA SER A 97 9.39 2.42 -9.67
C SER A 97 9.83 1.29 -8.75
N HIS A 98 9.47 1.39 -7.46
CA HIS A 98 9.90 0.51 -6.38
C HIS A 98 11.44 0.42 -6.22
N THR A 99 12.19 1.43 -6.68
CA THR A 99 13.67 1.44 -6.57
C THR A 99 14.18 2.14 -5.32
N HIS A 100 13.40 3.02 -4.68
CA HIS A 100 13.88 3.85 -3.56
C HIS A 100 14.31 3.05 -2.31
N LYS A 101 13.76 1.85 -2.10
CA LYS A 101 14.18 0.93 -1.03
C LYS A 101 15.44 0.11 -1.37
N ALA A 102 16.06 0.33 -2.53
CA ALA A 102 17.24 -0.39 -3.02
C ALA A 102 17.09 -1.93 -3.06
N GLN A 103 15.87 -2.41 -3.31
CA GLN A 103 15.57 -3.83 -3.45
C GLN A 103 16.25 -4.40 -4.71
N LYS A 104 17.00 -5.49 -4.56
CA LYS A 104 17.89 -6.06 -5.59
C LYS A 104 17.16 -6.33 -6.91
N GLU A 105 15.92 -6.81 -6.84
CA GLU A 105 15.05 -7.11 -7.97
C GLU A 105 14.63 -5.88 -8.79
N ASN A 106 14.72 -4.68 -8.22
CA ASN A 106 14.33 -3.43 -8.86
C ASN A 106 15.53 -2.64 -9.43
N MET A 107 16.77 -3.01 -9.06
CA MET A 107 17.99 -2.30 -9.50
C MET A 107 18.26 -2.35 -11.01
N PRO A 108 17.97 -3.44 -11.76
CA PRO A 108 18.15 -3.44 -13.21
C PRO A 108 17.33 -2.35 -13.94
N LEU A 109 16.17 -1.96 -13.39
CA LEU A 109 15.41 -0.84 -13.92
C LEU A 109 16.17 0.48 -13.72
N LEU A 110 16.74 0.70 -12.54
CA LEU A 110 17.49 1.90 -12.25
C LEU A 110 18.72 2.02 -13.16
N ASP A 111 19.47 0.92 -13.37
CA ASP A 111 20.59 0.89 -14.30
C ASP A 111 20.16 1.28 -15.73
N LYS A 112 19.02 0.75 -16.19
CA LYS A 112 18.46 1.10 -17.51
C LYS A 112 18.08 2.57 -17.61
N ILE A 113 17.44 3.12 -16.58
CA ILE A 113 17.05 4.55 -16.52
C ILE A 113 18.30 5.45 -16.61
N LEU A 114 19.38 5.09 -15.92
CA LEU A 114 20.65 5.82 -15.96
C LEU A 114 21.31 5.74 -17.34
N ALA A 115 21.42 4.53 -17.90
CA ALA A 115 22.05 4.30 -19.21
C ALA A 115 21.36 5.06 -20.34
N GLU A 116 20.03 5.14 -20.29
CA GLU A 116 19.19 5.80 -21.30
C GLU A 116 18.98 7.30 -21.03
N ARG A 117 19.62 7.87 -20.00
CA ARG A 117 19.47 9.29 -19.59
C ARG A 117 18.00 9.68 -19.36
N VAL A 118 17.23 8.76 -18.78
CA VAL A 118 15.81 8.99 -18.48
C VAL A 118 15.67 9.79 -17.18
N SER A 119 14.75 10.75 -17.20
CA SER A 119 14.28 11.41 -15.98
C SER A 119 13.14 10.60 -15.36
N LEU A 120 13.36 10.01 -14.19
CA LEU A 120 12.36 9.20 -13.49
C LEU A 120 11.66 9.99 -12.39
N TYR A 121 10.34 10.06 -12.48
CA TYR A 121 9.43 10.64 -11.50
C TYR A 121 8.70 9.52 -10.76
N ASP A 122 9.26 9.10 -9.63
CA ASP A 122 8.64 8.04 -8.85
C ASP A 122 7.39 8.58 -8.11
N TYR A 123 6.21 8.06 -8.47
CA TYR A 123 4.94 8.41 -7.80
C TYR A 123 4.98 8.19 -6.30
N GLU A 124 5.86 7.33 -5.82
CA GLU A 124 6.07 7.09 -4.40
C GLU A 124 6.62 8.27 -3.62
N LEU A 125 7.44 9.07 -4.29
CA LEU A 125 8.20 10.13 -3.64
C LEU A 125 7.58 11.52 -3.86
N ILE A 126 6.43 11.60 -4.56
CA ILE A 126 5.74 12.87 -4.81
C ILE A 126 4.96 13.30 -3.56
N PRO A 127 5.39 14.37 -2.86
CA PRO A 127 4.63 14.90 -1.74
C PRO A 127 3.37 15.61 -2.25
N GLY A 128 2.25 15.41 -1.58
CA GLY A 128 1.03 16.20 -1.78
C GLY A 128 1.04 17.46 -0.92
N ASP A 129 -0.14 18.01 -0.64
CA ASP A 129 -0.30 19.14 0.28
C ASP A 129 -0.17 18.66 1.73
N HIS A 130 0.43 19.47 2.61
CA HIS A 130 0.77 19.07 3.98
C HIS A 130 1.59 17.77 4.04
N GLU A 131 2.54 17.61 3.12
CA GLU A 131 3.44 16.44 3.00
C GLU A 131 2.77 15.06 2.80
N LYS A 132 1.43 14.97 2.75
CA LYS A 132 0.68 13.73 2.50
C LYS A 132 0.90 13.26 1.07
N ARG A 133 1.32 12.02 0.84
CA ARG A 133 1.58 11.45 -0.52
C ARG A 133 0.40 11.71 -1.47
N LEU A 134 0.73 12.23 -2.67
CA LEU A 134 -0.27 12.66 -3.65
C LEU A 134 -1.03 11.49 -4.27
N LEU A 135 -0.29 10.40 -4.58
CA LEU A 135 -0.80 9.20 -5.26
C LEU A 135 -0.72 8.01 -4.31
N ALA A 136 -1.88 7.52 -3.86
CA ALA A 136 -1.93 6.38 -2.95
C ALA A 136 -3.15 5.50 -3.22
N PHE A 137 -2.90 4.23 -3.48
CA PHE A 137 -3.94 3.20 -3.71
C PHE A 137 -4.28 2.41 -2.44
N GLY A 138 -3.74 2.80 -1.28
CA GLY A 138 -3.83 2.03 -0.04
C GLY A 138 -5.25 1.62 0.32
N LYS A 139 -6.22 2.54 0.19
CA LYS A 139 -7.64 2.25 0.47
C LYS A 139 -8.16 1.04 -0.33
N TYR A 140 -7.88 0.99 -1.63
CA TYR A 140 -8.34 -0.10 -2.49
C TYR A 140 -7.55 -1.39 -2.27
N ALA A 141 -6.29 -1.31 -1.85
CA ALA A 141 -5.55 -2.48 -1.41
C ALA A 141 -6.20 -3.10 -0.16
N GLY A 142 -6.62 -2.27 0.80
CA GLY A 142 -7.38 -2.73 1.97
C GLY A 142 -8.72 -3.37 1.64
N ILE A 143 -9.49 -2.72 0.75
CA ILE A 143 -10.79 -3.20 0.29
C ILE A 143 -10.65 -4.58 -0.39
N ALA A 144 -9.80 -4.68 -1.42
CA ALA A 144 -9.60 -5.94 -2.15
C ALA A 144 -8.96 -7.01 -1.26
N GLY A 145 -7.96 -6.63 -0.46
CA GLY A 145 -7.29 -7.54 0.46
C GLY A 145 -8.25 -8.17 1.47
N LEU A 146 -9.20 -7.40 2.02
CA LEU A 146 -10.17 -7.98 2.95
C LEU A 146 -11.22 -8.84 2.24
N VAL A 147 -11.72 -8.44 1.06
CA VAL A 147 -12.65 -9.29 0.30
C VAL A 147 -12.01 -10.63 -0.05
N ASP A 148 -10.76 -10.62 -0.52
CA ASP A 148 -10.01 -11.84 -0.84
C ASP A 148 -9.75 -12.68 0.41
N LEU A 149 -9.40 -12.06 1.54
CA LEU A 149 -9.25 -12.75 2.81
C LEU A 149 -10.52 -13.47 3.23
N LEU A 150 -11.68 -12.80 3.18
CA LEU A 150 -12.95 -13.43 3.55
C LEU A 150 -13.23 -14.64 2.66
N HIS A 151 -12.99 -14.54 1.35
CA HIS A 151 -13.03 -15.69 0.44
C HIS A 151 -12.07 -16.82 0.86
N GLY A 152 -10.80 -16.48 1.16
CA GLY A 152 -9.79 -17.44 1.61
C GLY A 152 -10.15 -18.10 2.94
N LEU A 153 -10.75 -17.37 3.88
CA LEU A 153 -11.27 -17.91 5.13
C LEU A 153 -12.39 -18.92 4.89
N GLY A 154 -13.25 -18.70 3.90
CA GLY A 154 -14.26 -19.68 3.49
C GLY A 154 -13.64 -21.03 3.12
N GLN A 155 -12.61 -21.00 2.27
CA GLN A 155 -11.86 -22.20 1.87
C GLN A 155 -11.08 -22.82 3.03
N ARG A 156 -10.42 -21.99 3.84
CA ARG A 156 -9.60 -22.44 4.96
C ARG A 156 -10.43 -23.05 6.08
N TYR A 157 -11.57 -22.46 6.43
CA TYR A 157 -12.45 -23.06 7.43
C TYR A 157 -13.05 -24.37 6.93
N LEU A 158 -13.38 -24.47 5.64
CA LEU A 158 -13.87 -25.72 5.06
C LEU A 158 -12.83 -26.85 5.19
N SER A 159 -11.55 -26.57 4.91
CA SER A 159 -10.47 -27.57 5.08
C SER A 159 -10.23 -27.96 6.54
N LEU A 160 -10.55 -27.07 7.48
CA LEU A 160 -10.54 -27.35 8.92
C LEU A 160 -11.84 -28.04 9.41
N GLY A 161 -12.77 -28.36 8.51
CA GLY A 161 -14.01 -29.07 8.81
C GLY A 161 -15.19 -28.18 9.22
N TYR A 162 -15.10 -26.87 8.99
CA TYR A 162 -16.14 -25.89 9.32
C TYR A 162 -16.78 -25.30 8.06
N SER A 163 -18.10 -25.48 7.92
CA SER A 163 -18.87 -24.74 6.93
C SER A 163 -19.28 -23.38 7.48
N THR A 164 -18.74 -22.32 6.87
CA THR A 164 -18.99 -20.92 7.25
C THR A 164 -19.60 -20.14 6.07
N PRO A 165 -20.41 -19.09 6.33
CA PRO A 165 -20.99 -18.26 5.28
C PRO A 165 -19.96 -17.65 4.31
N PHE A 166 -18.71 -17.45 4.77
CA PHE A 166 -17.60 -16.97 3.95
C PHE A 166 -17.33 -17.81 2.69
N LEU A 167 -17.71 -19.09 2.68
CA LEU A 167 -17.54 -19.98 1.53
C LEU A 167 -18.30 -19.51 0.28
N SER A 168 -19.34 -18.68 0.45
CA SER A 168 -20.14 -18.14 -0.66
C SER A 168 -19.51 -16.92 -1.35
N LEU A 169 -18.46 -16.32 -0.79
CA LEU A 169 -17.77 -15.17 -1.39
C LEU A 169 -16.80 -15.64 -2.48
N GLY A 170 -16.82 -14.96 -3.62
CA GLY A 170 -15.74 -15.01 -4.61
C GLY A 170 -14.60 -14.05 -4.26
N SER A 171 -13.45 -14.22 -4.93
CA SER A 171 -12.34 -13.25 -4.89
C SER A 171 -12.74 -11.91 -5.53
N SER A 172 -12.04 -10.84 -5.18
CA SER A 172 -12.36 -9.47 -5.59
C SER A 172 -12.48 -9.31 -7.10
N TYR A 173 -11.57 -9.90 -7.87
CA TYR A 173 -11.58 -9.82 -9.34
C TYR A 173 -12.81 -10.46 -10.00
N MET A 174 -13.56 -11.30 -9.27
CA MET A 174 -14.76 -11.97 -9.78
C MET A 174 -15.98 -11.06 -9.80
N TYR A 175 -15.92 -9.91 -9.11
CA TYR A 175 -17.00 -8.94 -9.10
C TYR A 175 -16.81 -7.88 -10.17
N SER A 176 -17.90 -7.47 -10.82
CA SER A 176 -17.87 -6.43 -11.87
C SER A 176 -17.65 -5.02 -11.34
N SER A 177 -17.83 -4.80 -10.02
CA SER A 177 -17.66 -3.52 -9.34
C SER A 177 -17.48 -3.72 -7.84
N LEU A 178 -16.97 -2.69 -7.16
CA LEU A 178 -16.92 -2.65 -5.70
C LEU A 178 -18.33 -2.75 -5.09
N ALA A 179 -19.35 -2.16 -5.71
CA ALA A 179 -20.72 -2.26 -5.23
C ALA A 179 -21.22 -3.72 -5.22
N ALA A 180 -20.92 -4.48 -6.27
CA ALA A 180 -21.26 -5.91 -6.34
C ALA A 180 -20.52 -6.74 -5.29
N ALA A 181 -19.22 -6.48 -5.08
CA ALA A 181 -18.45 -7.13 -4.03
C ALA A 181 -19.03 -6.85 -2.63
N LYS A 182 -19.36 -5.59 -2.33
CA LYS A 182 -20.01 -5.21 -1.06
C LYS A 182 -21.37 -5.89 -0.88
N ALA A 183 -22.19 -5.97 -1.92
CA ALA A 183 -23.48 -6.66 -1.86
C ALA A 183 -23.32 -8.15 -1.51
N ALA A 184 -22.27 -8.81 -2.03
CA ALA A 184 -21.96 -10.19 -1.66
C ALA A 184 -21.53 -10.31 -0.18
N VAL A 185 -20.70 -9.38 0.32
CA VAL A 185 -20.32 -9.33 1.74
C VAL A 185 -21.53 -9.08 2.65
N ILE A 186 -22.46 -8.22 2.23
CA ILE A 186 -23.73 -7.98 2.96
C ILE A 186 -24.57 -9.26 3.02
N SER A 187 -24.64 -10.03 1.93
CA SER A 187 -25.37 -11.31 1.92
C SER A 187 -24.77 -12.32 2.92
N VAL A 188 -23.43 -12.37 3.00
CA VAL A 188 -22.73 -13.14 4.04
C VAL A 188 -23.01 -12.62 5.44
N ALA A 189 -23.06 -11.29 5.62
CA ALA A 189 -23.37 -10.67 6.90
C ALA A 189 -24.77 -11.03 7.40
N GLU A 190 -25.77 -11.06 6.52
CA GLU A 190 -27.13 -11.48 6.82
C GLU A 190 -27.19 -12.94 7.26
N GLU A 191 -26.45 -13.83 6.59
CA GLU A 191 -26.36 -15.24 6.98
C GLU A 191 -25.68 -15.41 8.33
N ILE A 192 -24.56 -14.71 8.59
CA ILE A 192 -23.90 -14.71 9.91
C ILE A 192 -24.83 -14.16 10.98
N SER A 193 -25.62 -13.13 10.70
CA SER A 193 -26.57 -12.53 11.66
C SER A 193 -27.74 -13.45 11.98
N THR A 194 -28.11 -14.34 11.05
CA THR A 194 -29.25 -15.26 11.19
C THR A 194 -28.85 -16.60 11.79
N LEU A 195 -27.69 -17.13 11.38
CA LEU A 195 -27.27 -18.49 11.70
C LEU A 195 -26.11 -18.53 12.68
N GLY A 196 -25.32 -17.46 12.79
CA GLY A 196 -24.09 -17.42 13.57
C GLY A 196 -22.93 -18.21 12.95
N LEU A 197 -21.77 -18.11 13.59
CA LEU A 197 -20.57 -18.87 13.24
C LEU A 197 -20.41 -20.08 14.17
N PRO A 198 -19.77 -21.18 13.73
CA PRO A 198 -19.48 -22.32 14.60
C PRO A 198 -18.75 -21.88 15.87
N SER A 199 -19.22 -22.30 17.05
CA SER A 199 -18.64 -21.83 18.32
C SER A 199 -17.17 -22.18 18.49
N ALA A 200 -16.71 -23.26 17.85
CA ALA A 200 -15.32 -23.72 17.91
C ALA A 200 -14.32 -22.78 17.20
N ILE A 201 -14.79 -21.87 16.34
CA ILE A 201 -13.94 -20.84 15.70
C ILE A 201 -14.13 -19.45 16.32
N CYS A 202 -14.95 -19.35 17.36
CA CYS A 202 -15.27 -18.10 18.05
C CYS A 202 -14.60 -18.03 19.44
N PRO A 203 -14.27 -16.82 19.93
CA PRO A 203 -14.45 -15.52 19.28
C PRO A 203 -13.54 -15.34 18.06
N LEU A 204 -14.09 -14.79 16.97
CA LEU A 204 -13.35 -14.54 15.74
C LEU A 204 -12.86 -13.09 15.73
N VAL A 205 -11.55 -12.89 15.89
CA VAL A 205 -10.97 -11.56 16.10
C VAL A 205 -10.08 -11.14 14.93
N PHE A 206 -10.47 -10.05 14.26
CA PHE A 206 -9.71 -9.40 13.20
C PHE A 206 -8.88 -8.25 13.78
N ILE A 207 -7.56 -8.36 13.67
CA ILE A 207 -6.62 -7.31 14.07
C ILE A 207 -6.23 -6.49 12.82
N PHE A 208 -6.59 -5.21 12.81
CA PHE A 208 -6.18 -4.25 11.78
C PHE A 208 -4.98 -3.46 12.28
N ILE A 209 -3.81 -3.70 11.69
CA ILE A 209 -2.58 -3.01 12.09
C ILE A 209 -2.48 -1.68 11.34
N SER A 210 -2.17 -0.59 12.05
CA SER A 210 -2.17 0.82 11.59
C SER A 210 -3.58 1.40 11.39
N SER A 211 -3.68 2.74 11.39
CA SER A 211 -4.91 3.50 11.16
C SER A 211 -4.97 4.16 9.77
N GLY A 212 -3.95 3.96 8.93
CA GLY A 212 -3.84 4.55 7.60
C GLY A 212 -4.87 4.05 6.58
N LYS A 213 -4.82 4.61 5.37
CA LYS A 213 -5.81 4.38 4.29
C LYS A 213 -6.08 2.90 3.98
N ALA A 214 -5.05 2.05 4.00
CA ALA A 214 -5.22 0.62 3.75
C ALA A 214 -6.01 -0.08 4.86
N SER A 215 -5.69 0.21 6.12
CA SER A 215 -6.47 -0.27 7.26
C SER A 215 -7.92 0.22 7.19
N GLN A 216 -8.14 1.49 6.90
CA GLN A 216 -9.49 2.06 6.73
C GLN A 216 -10.28 1.37 5.61
N GLY A 217 -9.62 1.08 4.48
CA GLY A 217 -10.23 0.35 3.36
C GLY A 217 -10.63 -1.08 3.73
N ALA A 218 -9.78 -1.80 4.47
CA ALA A 218 -10.12 -3.11 4.99
C ALA A 218 -11.30 -3.01 5.99
N GLN A 219 -11.23 -2.08 6.93
CA GLN A 219 -12.32 -1.83 7.89
C GLN A 219 -13.65 -1.46 7.21
N GLU A 220 -13.63 -0.77 6.07
CA GLU A 220 -14.84 -0.46 5.30
C GLU A 220 -15.59 -1.72 4.86
N ILE A 221 -14.88 -2.77 4.45
CA ILE A 221 -15.46 -4.06 4.11
C ILE A 221 -15.85 -4.84 5.38
N PHE A 222 -15.01 -4.82 6.42
CA PHE A 222 -15.31 -5.50 7.68
C PHE A 222 -16.59 -4.97 8.33
N LYS A 223 -16.81 -3.66 8.24
CA LYS A 223 -17.97 -2.97 8.82
C LYS A 223 -19.31 -3.42 8.24
N LEU A 224 -19.30 -4.11 7.10
CA LEU A 224 -20.49 -4.71 6.51
C LEU A 224 -20.92 -6.00 7.23
N LEU A 225 -20.03 -6.64 7.98
CA LEU A 225 -20.32 -7.84 8.78
C LEU A 225 -20.97 -7.48 10.14
N PRO A 226 -21.69 -8.41 10.81
CA PRO A 226 -22.26 -8.17 12.15
C PRO A 226 -21.17 -8.24 13.22
N HIS A 227 -20.39 -7.17 13.34
CA HIS A 227 -19.17 -7.12 14.14
C HIS A 227 -19.33 -6.23 15.38
N THR A 228 -18.39 -6.37 16.32
CA THR A 228 -18.15 -5.41 17.42
C THR A 228 -16.69 -4.96 17.40
N PHE A 229 -16.43 -3.66 17.33
CA PHE A 229 -15.07 -3.14 17.55
C PHE A 229 -14.73 -3.10 19.04
N VAL A 230 -13.51 -3.50 19.40
CA VAL A 230 -13.00 -3.47 20.78
C VAL A 230 -11.62 -2.83 20.84
N ASP A 231 -11.31 -2.21 21.98
CA ASP A 231 -9.97 -1.73 22.27
C ASP A 231 -8.98 -2.89 22.49
N PRO A 232 -7.69 -2.71 22.14
CA PRO A 232 -6.64 -3.71 22.37
C PRO A 232 -6.57 -4.24 23.81
N SER A 233 -6.88 -3.38 24.79
CA SER A 233 -6.88 -3.72 26.22
C SER A 233 -7.96 -4.74 26.60
N ARG A 234 -9.03 -4.87 25.81
CA ARG A 234 -10.17 -5.76 26.08
C ARG A 234 -10.02 -7.15 25.45
N LEU A 235 -9.01 -7.36 24.59
CA LEU A 235 -8.77 -8.65 23.95
C LEU A 235 -8.67 -9.83 24.94
N PRO A 236 -8.00 -9.73 26.11
CA PRO A 236 -7.95 -10.82 27.08
C PRO A 236 -9.32 -11.22 27.64
N GLU A 237 -10.25 -10.25 27.80
CA GLU A 237 -11.59 -10.47 28.36
C GLU A 237 -12.43 -11.37 27.45
N LEU A 238 -12.31 -11.20 26.13
CA LEU A 238 -13.05 -11.98 25.13
C LEU A 238 -12.79 -13.49 25.26
N PHE A 239 -11.54 -13.86 25.53
CA PHE A 239 -11.12 -15.26 25.65
C PHE A 239 -11.23 -15.81 27.08
N ALA A 240 -11.28 -14.96 28.10
CA ALA A 240 -11.58 -15.38 29.47
C ALA A 240 -13.05 -15.84 29.59
N GLN A 241 -13.99 -15.07 29.01
CA GLN A 241 -15.42 -15.40 29.01
C GLN A 241 -15.74 -16.65 28.18
N ALA A 242 -14.94 -16.96 27.15
CA ALA A 242 -15.14 -18.13 26.30
C ALA A 242 -14.70 -19.47 26.97
N LYS A 243 -13.86 -19.43 28.02
CA LYS A 243 -13.34 -20.62 28.70
C LYS A 243 -14.30 -21.24 29.74
N ASP A 244 -15.38 -20.55 30.10
CA ASP A 244 -16.39 -21.07 31.03
C ASP A 244 -17.37 -22.07 30.38
N ASP A 245 -17.39 -22.18 29.05
CA ASP A 245 -18.11 -23.24 28.34
C ASP A 245 -17.19 -24.49 28.24
N SER A 246 -17.64 -25.60 28.82
CA SER A 246 -17.04 -26.96 28.83
C SER A 246 -16.34 -27.39 27.52
N PRO A 247 -15.35 -28.33 27.55
CA PRO A 247 -14.43 -28.63 26.45
C PRO A 247 -15.14 -28.89 25.11
N PRO A 248 -14.45 -28.69 23.97
CA PRO A 248 -15.04 -28.81 22.63
C PRO A 248 -15.41 -30.27 22.34
N SER A 249 -16.56 -30.70 22.86
CA SER A 249 -17.42 -31.63 22.15
C SER A 249 -17.69 -31.00 20.79
N ARG A 250 -17.81 -31.80 19.72
CA ARG A 250 -18.26 -31.33 18.40
C ARG A 250 -19.71 -30.85 18.53
N THR A 251 -19.90 -29.67 19.11
CA THR A 251 -21.21 -29.05 19.26
C THR A 251 -21.54 -28.37 17.94
N SER A 252 -22.76 -28.56 17.45
CA SER A 252 -23.32 -27.80 16.34
C SER A 252 -23.76 -26.39 16.75
N LYS A 253 -23.36 -25.92 17.95
CA LYS A 253 -23.73 -24.61 18.49
C LYS A 253 -23.10 -23.52 17.61
N ARG A 254 -23.92 -22.54 17.25
CA ARG A 254 -23.49 -21.34 16.52
C ARG A 254 -23.64 -20.11 17.42
N VAL A 255 -22.72 -19.16 17.30
CA VAL A 255 -22.63 -17.96 18.13
C VAL A 255 -22.28 -16.72 17.29
N TYR A 256 -22.55 -15.53 17.84
CA TYR A 256 -22.40 -14.24 17.17
C TYR A 256 -21.22 -13.45 17.75
N GLN A 257 -20.03 -14.00 17.63
CA GLN A 257 -18.81 -13.45 18.25
C GLN A 257 -17.77 -13.10 17.18
N LEU A 258 -18.00 -11.97 16.50
CA LEU A 258 -17.10 -11.40 15.49
C LEU A 258 -16.61 -10.04 15.97
N TYR A 259 -15.29 -9.89 16.11
CA TYR A 259 -14.68 -8.70 16.68
C TYR A 259 -13.64 -8.10 15.74
N GLY A 260 -13.61 -6.77 15.69
CA GLY A 260 -12.53 -6.00 15.07
C GLY A 260 -11.73 -5.26 16.12
N CYS A 261 -10.41 -5.14 15.94
CA CYS A 261 -9.56 -4.35 16.81
C CYS A 261 -8.55 -3.60 15.93
N VAL A 262 -8.48 -2.28 16.06
CA VAL A 262 -7.46 -1.46 15.40
C VAL A 262 -6.28 -1.33 16.35
N VAL A 263 -5.06 -1.53 15.85
CA VAL A 263 -3.84 -1.56 16.64
C VAL A 263 -2.82 -0.59 16.05
N THR A 264 -2.31 0.31 16.88
CA THR A 264 -1.38 1.37 16.49
C THR A 264 0.04 1.09 17.02
N SER A 265 1.01 1.96 16.70
CA SER A 265 2.39 1.83 17.19
C SER A 265 2.48 1.77 18.72
N GLN A 266 1.61 2.47 19.44
CA GLN A 266 1.53 2.45 20.90
C GLN A 266 1.14 1.08 21.48
N ASP A 267 0.33 0.32 20.75
CA ASP A 267 -0.10 -1.01 21.16
C ASP A 267 0.93 -2.09 20.80
N MET A 268 1.69 -1.84 19.72
CA MET A 268 2.64 -2.79 19.14
C MET A 268 4.03 -2.72 19.78
N PHE A 269 4.46 -1.56 20.26
CA PHE A 269 5.81 -1.30 20.72
C PHE A 269 5.83 -0.66 22.11
N LYS A 270 6.91 -0.89 22.86
CA LYS A 270 7.20 -0.16 24.11
C LYS A 270 8.65 0.29 24.13
N HIS A 271 8.89 1.43 24.77
CA HIS A 271 10.24 1.89 25.05
C HIS A 271 10.96 0.83 25.94
N MET A 272 12.26 0.62 25.71
CA MET A 272 13.03 -0.38 26.45
C MET A 272 13.33 0.03 27.90
N ASP A 273 13.49 1.33 28.15
CA ASP A 273 13.48 1.92 29.49
C ASP A 273 12.08 1.80 30.12
N PRO A 274 11.91 1.06 31.23
CA PRO A 274 10.61 0.84 31.87
C PRO A 274 10.01 2.10 32.52
N SER A 275 10.80 3.17 32.72
CA SER A 275 10.32 4.44 33.27
C SER A 275 9.65 5.33 32.22
N LYS A 276 9.84 5.05 30.93
CA LYS A 276 9.27 5.83 29.84
C LYS A 276 8.02 5.16 29.25
N THR A 277 7.05 5.98 28.87
CA THR A 277 5.89 5.55 28.09
C THR A 277 6.21 5.55 26.60
N PHE A 278 5.34 4.95 25.79
CA PHE A 278 5.46 5.07 24.33
C PHE A 278 5.30 6.54 23.92
N ASP A 279 6.23 7.04 23.12
CA ASP A 279 6.16 8.33 22.46
C ASP A 279 6.29 8.11 20.95
N LYS A 280 5.34 8.68 20.19
CA LYS A 280 5.24 8.43 18.75
C LYS A 280 6.39 9.09 17.99
N ALA A 281 6.70 10.35 18.31
CA ALA A 281 7.75 11.12 17.66
C ALA A 281 9.11 10.45 17.88
N ASP A 282 9.39 10.11 19.14
CA ASP A 282 10.61 9.43 19.56
C ASP A 282 10.72 8.03 18.93
N TYR A 283 9.63 7.27 18.78
CA TYR A 283 9.65 5.99 18.07
C TYR A 283 10.03 6.13 16.59
N TYR A 284 9.51 7.15 15.90
CA TYR A 284 9.82 7.34 14.48
C TYR A 284 11.22 7.95 14.26
N ALA A 285 11.75 8.70 15.23
CA ALA A 285 13.13 9.20 15.20
C ALA A 285 14.16 8.13 15.61
N HIS A 286 13.88 7.42 16.71
CA HIS A 286 14.77 6.47 17.38
C HIS A 286 14.12 5.09 17.61
N PRO A 287 13.74 4.37 16.54
CA PRO A 287 13.08 3.07 16.67
C PRO A 287 13.92 2.02 17.41
N GLU A 288 15.24 2.17 17.46
CA GLU A 288 16.17 1.33 18.20
C GLU A 288 15.98 1.37 19.73
N TYR A 289 15.26 2.36 20.26
CA TYR A 289 14.90 2.44 21.69
C TYR A 289 13.65 1.65 22.05
N TYR A 290 12.98 1.06 21.06
CA TYR A 290 11.71 0.38 21.21
C TYR A 290 11.82 -1.11 20.91
N LYS A 291 11.00 -1.91 21.60
CA LYS A 291 10.88 -3.34 21.36
C LYS A 291 9.42 -3.77 21.11
N PRO A 292 9.19 -4.79 20.28
CA PRO A 292 7.85 -5.25 19.97
C PRO A 292 7.22 -5.96 21.17
N VAL A 293 5.95 -5.66 21.45
CA VAL A 293 5.10 -6.33 22.45
C VAL A 293 3.85 -6.94 21.84
N PHE A 294 3.69 -6.83 20.52
CA PHE A 294 2.56 -7.37 19.78
C PHE A 294 2.34 -8.87 20.05
N HIS A 295 3.42 -9.66 20.05
CA HIS A 295 3.39 -11.10 20.35
C HIS A 295 2.94 -11.44 21.78
N GLU A 296 3.03 -10.50 22.73
CA GLU A 296 2.60 -10.68 24.12
C GLU A 296 1.16 -10.20 24.33
N LYS A 297 0.81 -9.05 23.76
CA LYS A 297 -0.42 -8.31 24.08
C LYS A 297 -1.56 -8.53 23.10
N ILE A 298 -1.26 -8.76 21.82
CA ILE A 298 -2.25 -8.72 20.74
C ILE A 298 -2.35 -10.07 20.03
N ALA A 299 -1.22 -10.55 19.48
CA ALA A 299 -1.17 -11.76 18.67
C ALA A 299 -1.77 -13.01 19.35
N PRO A 300 -1.66 -13.24 20.68
CA PRO A 300 -2.30 -14.38 21.34
C PRO A 300 -3.82 -14.47 21.15
N TYR A 301 -4.47 -13.36 20.82
CA TYR A 301 -5.92 -13.23 20.68
C TYR A 301 -6.36 -13.04 19.23
N ALA A 302 -5.42 -12.94 18.29
CA ALA A 302 -5.70 -12.68 16.89
C ALA A 302 -6.10 -13.97 16.18
N SER A 303 -7.32 -14.02 15.63
CA SER A 303 -7.69 -15.06 14.68
C SER A 303 -7.23 -14.70 13.27
N ILE A 304 -7.32 -13.41 12.93
CA ILE A 304 -6.88 -12.85 11.66
C ILE A 304 -6.00 -11.63 11.92
N ILE A 305 -4.92 -11.48 11.15
CA ILE A 305 -4.11 -10.27 11.11
C ILE A 305 -4.23 -9.63 9.71
N VAL A 306 -4.59 -8.36 9.66
CA VAL A 306 -4.59 -7.53 8.46
C VAL A 306 -3.47 -6.50 8.61
N ASN A 307 -2.29 -6.82 8.08
CA ASN A 307 -1.11 -5.97 8.19
C ASN A 307 -1.14 -4.84 7.17
N CYS A 308 -1.29 -3.59 7.66
CA CYS A 308 -1.37 -2.39 6.83
C CYS A 308 -0.31 -1.34 7.19
N MET A 309 0.72 -1.71 7.97
CA MET A 309 1.74 -0.76 8.42
C MET A 309 2.80 -0.46 7.35
N TYR A 310 3.46 0.69 7.49
CA TYR A 310 4.75 0.89 6.85
C TYR A 310 5.85 0.23 7.69
N TRP A 311 6.85 -0.36 7.03
CA TRP A 311 8.03 -0.89 7.70
C TRP A 311 9.28 -0.73 6.83
N GLU A 312 10.41 -0.49 7.47
CA GLU A 312 11.76 -0.49 6.88
C GLU A 312 12.78 -1.00 7.90
N LYS A 313 13.97 -1.35 7.43
CA LYS A 313 14.96 -2.13 8.18
C LYS A 313 15.38 -1.55 9.54
N ARG A 314 15.31 -0.22 9.73
CA ARG A 314 15.65 0.42 11.01
C ARG A 314 14.59 0.19 12.09
N PHE A 315 13.35 -0.13 11.72
CA PHE A 315 12.29 -0.42 12.68
C PHE A 315 12.36 -1.88 13.16
N PRO A 316 12.11 -2.14 14.45
CA PRO A 316 12.00 -3.50 14.95
C PRO A 316 10.90 -4.27 14.22
N ARG A 317 11.11 -5.58 14.03
CA ARG A 317 10.09 -6.48 13.50
C ARG A 317 8.90 -6.56 14.47
N LEU A 318 7.70 -6.73 13.93
CA LEU A 318 6.48 -6.84 14.71
C LEU A 318 6.29 -8.26 15.27
N LEU A 319 6.54 -9.27 14.44
CA LEU A 319 6.38 -10.68 14.80
C LEU A 319 7.48 -11.54 14.14
N SER A 320 8.29 -12.19 14.98
CA SER A 320 9.35 -13.10 14.53
C SER A 320 8.85 -14.54 14.32
N ASN A 321 9.63 -15.35 13.61
CA ASN A 321 9.33 -16.77 13.40
C ASN A 321 9.25 -17.52 14.73
N GLN A 322 10.21 -17.24 15.64
CA GLN A 322 10.22 -17.84 16.98
C GLN A 322 8.99 -17.44 17.79
N GLN A 323 8.58 -16.17 17.74
CA GLN A 323 7.39 -15.70 18.44
C GLN A 323 6.12 -16.37 17.91
N LEU A 324 5.98 -16.52 16.59
CA LEU A 324 4.84 -17.23 16.01
C LEU A 324 4.84 -18.72 16.38
N GLN A 325 6.01 -19.37 16.40
CA GLN A 325 6.12 -20.75 16.88
C GLN A 325 5.66 -20.88 18.34
N ASP A 326 6.09 -19.99 19.21
CA ASP A 326 5.72 -20.01 20.62
C ASP A 326 4.23 -19.75 20.82
N LEU A 327 3.65 -18.82 20.05
CA LEU A 327 2.21 -18.59 20.00
C LEU A 327 1.45 -19.85 19.54
N THR A 328 1.95 -20.53 18.51
CA THR A 328 1.35 -21.76 17.98
C THR A 328 1.37 -22.87 19.04
N ARG A 329 2.49 -23.06 19.74
CA ARG A 329 2.59 -24.04 20.84
C ARG A 329 1.65 -23.72 22.01
N LYS A 330 1.33 -22.44 22.23
CA LYS A 330 0.39 -21.96 23.25
C LYS A 330 -1.08 -22.02 22.80
N GLY A 331 -1.37 -22.48 21.59
CA GLY A 331 -2.73 -22.60 21.07
C GLY A 331 -3.34 -21.27 20.60
N CYS A 332 -2.53 -20.38 20.03
CA CYS A 332 -2.99 -19.15 19.39
C CYS A 332 -4.08 -19.46 18.32
N PRO A 333 -5.20 -18.69 18.27
CA PRO A 333 -6.31 -18.96 17.35
C PRO A 333 -6.05 -18.48 15.90
N LEU A 334 -4.86 -17.95 15.62
CA LEU A 334 -4.50 -17.38 14.33
C LEU A 334 -4.67 -18.40 13.21
N VAL A 335 -5.50 -18.06 12.22
CA VAL A 335 -5.77 -18.89 11.05
C VAL A 335 -5.33 -18.24 9.75
N GLY A 336 -5.28 -16.91 9.69
CA GLY A 336 -5.00 -16.18 8.46
C GLY A 336 -4.32 -14.84 8.67
N ILE A 337 -3.46 -14.48 7.72
CA ILE A 337 -2.82 -13.17 7.64
C ILE A 337 -2.98 -12.64 6.21
N VAL A 338 -3.38 -11.38 6.08
CA VAL A 338 -3.19 -10.62 4.84
C VAL A 338 -2.23 -9.50 5.12
N ASP A 339 -1.13 -9.50 4.40
CA ASP A 339 -0.08 -8.51 4.48
C ASP A 339 -0.10 -7.62 3.24
N LEU A 340 -0.61 -6.40 3.44
CA LEU A 340 -0.73 -5.39 2.40
C LEU A 340 0.58 -4.61 2.20
N THR A 341 1.60 -4.83 3.03
CA THR A 341 2.92 -4.20 2.91
C THR A 341 3.77 -4.95 1.89
N CYS A 342 3.61 -6.28 1.82
CA CYS A 342 4.30 -7.18 0.88
C CYS A 342 5.84 -7.09 0.97
N ASP A 343 6.38 -6.76 2.15
CA ASP A 343 7.82 -6.72 2.37
C ASP A 343 8.36 -8.12 2.74
N ILE A 344 9.03 -8.80 1.80
CA ILE A 344 9.68 -10.10 2.06
C ILE A 344 10.67 -9.96 3.21
N GLY A 345 10.53 -10.82 4.23
CA GLY A 345 11.31 -10.73 5.45
C GLY A 345 11.17 -9.38 6.14
N GLY A 346 9.98 -8.78 6.13
CA GLY A 346 9.67 -7.44 6.66
C GLY A 346 9.17 -7.44 8.11
N SER A 347 8.16 -6.62 8.40
CA SER A 347 7.60 -6.50 9.76
C SER A 347 7.11 -7.83 10.34
N ILE A 348 6.58 -8.71 9.49
CA ILE A 348 6.27 -10.11 9.79
C ILE A 348 7.35 -10.98 9.14
N GLU A 349 8.15 -11.68 9.95
CA GLU A 349 9.43 -12.25 9.50
C GLU A 349 9.31 -13.41 8.51
N PHE A 350 8.32 -14.29 8.67
CA PHE A 350 8.16 -15.53 7.90
C PHE A 350 7.60 -15.30 6.48
N ILE A 351 7.49 -14.06 6.02
CA ILE A 351 7.22 -13.80 4.61
C ILE A 351 8.49 -14.13 3.83
N ASN A 352 8.49 -15.25 3.11
CA ASN A 352 9.59 -15.61 2.21
C ASN A 352 9.24 -15.43 0.73
N GLN A 353 7.97 -15.20 0.40
CA GLN A 353 7.47 -15.09 -0.97
C GLN A 353 6.27 -14.14 -1.07
N THR A 354 6.09 -13.54 -2.25
CA THR A 354 4.87 -12.83 -2.62
C THR A 354 3.84 -13.79 -3.19
N THR A 355 2.57 -13.46 -3.04
CA THR A 355 1.46 -14.16 -3.71
C THR A 355 0.97 -13.37 -4.93
N SER A 356 0.14 -14.00 -5.75
CA SER A 356 -0.47 -13.34 -6.92
C SER A 356 -1.99 -13.45 -6.87
N ILE A 357 -2.71 -12.66 -7.65
CA ILE A 357 -4.17 -12.75 -7.75
C ILE A 357 -4.63 -14.16 -8.22
N ASP A 358 -3.80 -14.87 -8.99
CA ASP A 358 -4.09 -16.25 -9.41
C ASP A 358 -3.97 -17.29 -8.29
N SER A 359 -3.06 -17.04 -7.35
CA SER A 359 -2.79 -17.91 -6.20
C SER A 359 -2.56 -17.01 -4.97
N PRO A 360 -3.64 -16.44 -4.41
CA PRO A 360 -3.55 -15.34 -3.44
C PRO A 360 -3.12 -15.79 -2.04
N PHE A 361 -3.02 -17.09 -1.81
CA PHE A 361 -2.64 -17.65 -0.52
C PHE A 361 -1.57 -18.73 -0.67
N PHE A 362 -0.71 -18.81 0.35
CA PHE A 362 0.01 -20.01 0.72
C PHE A 362 -0.25 -20.31 2.20
N ARG A 363 0.00 -21.52 2.65
CA ARG A 363 -0.06 -21.92 4.06
C ARG A 363 1.34 -22.04 4.63
N TYR A 364 1.59 -21.36 5.74
CA TYR A 364 2.82 -21.48 6.53
C TYR A 364 2.56 -22.31 7.77
N ASP A 365 3.34 -23.39 7.98
CA ASP A 365 3.36 -24.16 9.22
C ASP A 365 4.54 -23.68 10.08
N PRO A 366 4.30 -22.92 11.16
CA PRO A 366 5.37 -22.37 11.98
C PRO A 366 6.19 -23.44 12.68
N LEU A 367 5.58 -24.56 13.08
CA LEU A 367 6.24 -25.59 13.88
C LEU A 367 7.29 -26.36 13.09
N ASN A 368 7.04 -26.56 11.80
CA ASN A 368 7.91 -27.28 10.88
C ASN A 368 8.71 -26.33 9.95
N ASP A 369 8.49 -25.02 10.06
CA ASP A 369 9.04 -23.98 9.17
C ASP A 369 8.87 -24.34 7.69
N SER A 370 7.64 -24.66 7.29
CA SER A 370 7.33 -25.17 5.95
C SER A 370 6.20 -24.42 5.27
N TYR A 371 6.27 -24.34 3.94
CA TYR A 371 5.38 -23.54 3.08
C TYR A 371 4.65 -24.48 2.12
N HIS A 372 3.35 -24.29 2.00
CA HIS A 372 2.45 -25.15 1.22
C HIS A 372 1.52 -24.29 0.36
N HIS A 373 1.14 -24.77 -0.81
CA HIS A 373 0.24 -24.05 -1.73
C HIS A 373 -1.19 -24.58 -1.73
N ASP A 374 -1.52 -25.42 -0.74
CA ASP A 374 -2.87 -25.89 -0.46
C ASP A 374 -3.46 -25.18 0.76
N MET A 375 -4.75 -25.42 0.99
CA MET A 375 -5.46 -24.96 2.18
C MET A 375 -5.54 -26.03 3.27
N GLU A 376 -4.95 -27.21 3.11
CA GLU A 376 -5.19 -28.40 3.95
C GLU A 376 -4.10 -28.60 5.00
N GLY A 377 -4.45 -29.04 6.22
CA GLY A 377 -3.47 -29.32 7.27
C GLY A 377 -3.12 -28.13 8.17
N ASN A 378 -2.06 -28.28 8.99
CA ASN A 378 -1.72 -27.35 10.07
C ASN A 378 -1.11 -26.03 9.57
N GLY A 379 -1.25 -24.95 10.33
CA GLY A 379 -0.61 -23.67 10.03
C GLY A 379 -1.60 -22.56 9.67
N VAL A 380 -1.06 -21.45 9.17
CA VAL A 380 -1.77 -20.20 8.90
C VAL A 380 -1.78 -19.91 7.41
N ILE A 381 -2.92 -19.49 6.85
CA ILE A 381 -2.93 -18.99 5.48
C ILE A 381 -2.35 -17.58 5.46
N TYR A 382 -1.65 -17.26 4.38
CA TYR A 382 -0.93 -16.02 4.24
C TYR A 382 -1.12 -15.44 2.84
N SER A 383 -1.46 -14.15 2.76
CA SER A 383 -1.55 -13.41 1.50
C SER A 383 -0.60 -12.22 1.52
N SER A 384 0.11 -12.02 0.41
CA SER A 384 1.05 -10.92 0.15
C SER A 384 0.99 -10.51 -1.33
N VAL A 385 -0.20 -10.11 -1.79
CA VAL A 385 -0.45 -9.67 -3.18
C VAL A 385 -0.07 -8.19 -3.35
N ASP A 386 0.87 -7.89 -4.25
CA ASP A 386 1.50 -6.57 -4.40
C ASP A 386 0.74 -5.56 -5.30
N ASN A 387 -0.37 -6.00 -5.88
CA ASN A 387 -1.16 -5.23 -6.84
C ASN A 387 -2.68 -5.32 -6.62
N LEU A 388 -3.12 -5.59 -5.39
CA LEU A 388 -4.54 -5.70 -4.99
C LEU A 388 -5.48 -4.62 -5.57
N PRO A 389 -5.12 -3.32 -5.63
CA PRO A 389 -6.02 -2.30 -6.17
C PRO A 389 -6.50 -2.55 -7.61
N THR A 390 -5.75 -3.31 -8.41
CA THR A 390 -6.15 -3.62 -9.79
C THR A 390 -7.43 -4.45 -9.89
N GLN A 391 -7.81 -5.16 -8.82
CA GLN A 391 -9.04 -5.93 -8.78
C GLN A 391 -10.30 -5.04 -8.76
N PHE A 392 -10.15 -3.77 -8.41
CA PHE A 392 -11.16 -2.72 -8.54
C PHE A 392 -10.60 -1.53 -9.34
N ALA A 393 -10.03 -1.81 -10.51
CA ALA A 393 -9.26 -0.85 -11.32
C ALA A 393 -10.00 0.48 -11.51
N LYS A 394 -11.26 0.44 -11.98
CA LYS A 394 -12.09 1.61 -12.27
C LYS A 394 -12.19 2.53 -11.05
N GLU A 395 -12.65 1.99 -9.92
CA GLU A 395 -12.84 2.77 -8.70
C GLU A 395 -11.50 3.23 -8.09
N SER A 396 -10.45 2.43 -8.22
CA SER A 396 -9.13 2.74 -7.67
C SER A 396 -8.48 3.96 -8.35
N GLU A 397 -8.78 4.21 -9.61
CA GLU A 397 -8.23 5.33 -10.38
C GLU A 397 -9.05 6.60 -10.21
N GLU A 398 -10.38 6.48 -10.17
CA GLU A 398 -11.31 7.61 -9.99
C GLU A 398 -11.02 8.37 -8.68
N THR A 399 -10.61 7.63 -7.65
CA THR A 399 -10.25 8.17 -6.32
C THR A 399 -8.78 8.54 -6.17
N THR A 400 -7.90 8.02 -7.02
CA THR A 400 -6.52 8.45 -7.02
C THR A 400 -6.48 9.88 -7.51
N LYS A 401 -5.92 10.79 -6.69
CA LYS A 401 -5.80 12.23 -6.98
C LYS A 401 -4.82 12.54 -8.14
N PHE A 402 -4.79 11.73 -9.20
CA PHE A 402 -4.39 12.18 -10.54
C PHE A 402 -5.22 13.38 -11.02
N ASN A 403 -6.37 13.61 -10.39
CA ASN A 403 -7.20 14.81 -10.50
C ASN A 403 -6.63 16.06 -9.80
N SER A 404 -5.55 15.94 -9.04
CA SER A 404 -4.96 17.13 -8.45
C SER A 404 -4.35 17.98 -9.56
N VAL A 405 -4.84 19.21 -9.65
CA VAL A 405 -4.19 20.33 -10.33
C VAL A 405 -2.67 20.33 -10.07
N LYS A 406 -2.21 19.77 -8.95
CA LYS A 406 -0.79 19.57 -8.60
C LYS A 406 -0.04 18.65 -9.56
N LEU A 407 -0.45 17.40 -9.82
CA LEU A 407 0.26 16.58 -10.80
C LEU A 407 0.12 17.14 -12.23
N GLN A 408 -1.05 17.71 -12.56
CA GLN A 408 -1.24 18.41 -13.83
C GLN A 408 -0.30 19.61 -13.97
N ARG A 409 -0.11 20.38 -12.89
CA ARG A 409 0.85 21.48 -12.78
C ARG A 409 2.27 20.96 -12.82
N GLU A 410 2.58 19.80 -12.24
CA GLU A 410 3.91 19.23 -12.30
C GLU A 410 4.25 18.68 -13.69
N ILE A 411 3.28 18.08 -14.39
CA ILE A 411 3.35 17.74 -15.81
C ILE A 411 3.56 19.03 -16.62
N ALA A 412 2.80 20.10 -16.34
CA ALA A 412 2.92 21.40 -16.99
C ALA A 412 4.29 22.06 -16.74
N LEU A 413 4.79 22.05 -15.50
CA LEU A 413 6.05 22.65 -15.11
C LEU A 413 7.25 21.84 -15.61
N THR A 414 7.13 20.51 -15.66
CA THR A 414 8.09 19.64 -16.35
C THR A 414 8.12 19.99 -17.83
N ASN A 415 6.96 20.34 -18.40
CA ASN A 415 6.85 20.81 -19.78
C ASN A 415 7.37 22.24 -20.01
N MET A 416 7.33 23.11 -19.01
CA MET A 416 7.81 24.49 -19.10
C MET A 416 9.30 24.65 -18.71
N GLY A 417 9.97 23.60 -18.25
CA GLY A 417 11.36 23.66 -17.77
C GLY A 417 11.52 24.30 -16.39
N GLU A 418 10.43 24.68 -15.73
CA GLU A 418 10.37 25.42 -14.45
C GLU A 418 9.88 24.54 -13.29
N SER A 419 10.00 23.22 -13.41
CA SER A 419 9.53 22.29 -12.40
C SER A 419 10.25 22.38 -11.07
N TRP A 420 9.47 22.31 -9.97
CA TRP A 420 9.97 21.99 -8.63
C TRP A 420 10.88 20.74 -8.65
N PHE A 421 10.65 19.80 -9.58
CA PHE A 421 11.45 18.58 -9.76
C PHE A 421 12.86 18.81 -10.29
N ASN A 422 13.19 19.94 -10.94
CA ASN A 422 14.59 20.22 -11.30
C ASN A 422 15.49 20.38 -10.07
N LYS A 423 14.92 20.59 -8.87
CA LYS A 423 15.65 20.64 -7.60
C LYS A 423 15.65 19.31 -6.80
N LYS A 424 14.84 18.30 -7.18
CA LYS A 424 14.63 17.06 -6.39
C LYS A 424 14.42 15.78 -7.21
N SER A 425 14.88 15.71 -8.47
CA SER A 425 14.96 14.42 -9.16
C SER A 425 15.88 13.48 -8.36
N MET A 426 15.64 12.16 -8.39
CA MET A 426 16.59 11.21 -7.75
C MET A 426 18.03 11.43 -8.26
N LEU A 427 18.17 11.88 -9.51
CA LEU A 427 19.44 12.24 -10.13
C LEU A 427 20.07 13.50 -9.51
N GLY A 428 19.27 14.52 -9.19
CA GLY A 428 19.74 15.71 -8.47
C GLY A 428 20.23 15.36 -7.06
N ASN A 429 19.48 14.51 -6.35
CA ASN A 429 19.89 14.03 -5.03
C ASN A 429 21.10 13.08 -5.07
N MET A 430 21.26 12.25 -6.11
CA MET A 430 22.46 11.42 -6.30
C MET A 430 23.69 12.25 -6.68
N ALA A 431 23.52 13.36 -7.41
CA ALA A 431 24.61 14.27 -7.76
C ALA A 431 25.04 15.18 -6.59
N THR A 432 24.16 15.44 -5.62
CA THR A 432 24.47 16.26 -4.43
C THR A 432 24.65 15.46 -3.14
N SER A 433 24.37 14.16 -3.12
CA SER A 433 24.79 13.29 -2.02
C SER A 433 26.22 12.82 -2.28
N LYS A 434 27.18 13.48 -1.63
CA LYS A 434 28.48 12.84 -1.35
C LYS A 434 28.21 11.43 -0.80
N SER A 435 28.86 10.44 -1.44
CA SER A 435 29.15 9.10 -0.92
C SER A 435 27.95 8.25 -0.44
N TYR A 436 27.35 7.49 -1.35
CA TYR A 436 26.98 6.11 -1.02
C TYR A 436 28.20 5.25 -1.28
N GLU A 437 29.08 5.13 -0.27
CA GLU A 437 30.14 4.13 -0.28
C GLU A 437 29.49 2.74 -0.32
N LEU A 438 29.52 2.14 -1.49
CA LEU A 438 29.52 0.69 -1.64
C LEU A 438 30.66 0.16 -0.77
N GLN A 439 30.33 -0.54 0.32
CA GLN A 439 31.29 -1.38 1.05
C GLN A 439 31.73 -2.52 0.11
N TYR A 440 32.67 -2.22 -0.77
CA TYR A 440 33.62 -3.18 -1.28
C TYR A 440 34.92 -2.94 -0.52
N ASP A 441 35.35 -3.95 0.23
CA ASP A 441 36.67 -4.04 0.85
C ASP A 441 37.76 -3.63 -0.15
N ASN A 442 38.37 -2.46 0.03
CA ASN A 442 39.82 -2.28 0.10
C ASN A 442 40.18 -0.82 0.43
N LYS A 443 40.92 -0.67 1.53
CA LYS A 443 41.63 0.54 1.95
C LYS A 443 42.64 0.98 0.88
N GLU A 444 42.57 2.25 0.48
CA GLU A 444 43.64 3.26 0.52
C GLU A 444 43.35 4.41 -0.45
N GLU A 445 43.74 5.62 -0.04
CA GLU A 445 44.12 6.75 -0.90
C GLU A 445 43.05 7.65 -1.55
N TRP A 446 42.70 8.78 -0.89
CA TRP A 446 43.15 10.16 -1.22
C TRP A 446 42.17 11.25 -0.75
N ASP A 447 42.57 11.97 0.31
CA ASP A 447 42.22 13.39 0.50
C ASP A 447 43.04 14.24 -0.47
N LYS A 448 42.39 15.15 -1.22
CA LYS A 448 42.89 16.50 -1.52
C LYS A 448 41.89 17.36 -2.31
N GLU A 449 41.73 18.57 -1.79
CA GLU A 449 41.39 19.83 -2.47
C GLU A 449 39.91 20.20 -2.72
N ALA A 450 39.50 21.26 -2.01
CA ALA A 450 39.07 22.57 -2.57
C ALA A 450 37.72 23.12 -2.04
N SER A 451 37.83 23.76 -0.87
CA SER A 451 37.40 25.13 -0.52
C SER A 451 36.49 26.00 -1.41
N PHE A 452 35.49 26.62 -0.74
CA PHE A 452 34.86 27.97 -0.91
C PHE A 452 33.96 28.21 -2.16
N THR A 453 32.84 28.95 -2.17
CA THR A 453 32.22 29.99 -1.31
C THR A 453 30.67 29.95 -1.46
N THR A 454 29.91 30.39 -0.44
CA THR A 454 28.48 30.74 -0.53
C THR A 454 28.30 32.25 -0.38
N GLU A 455 27.81 32.93 -1.42
CA GLU A 455 27.29 34.30 -1.32
C GLU A 455 25.77 34.27 -1.11
N LYS A 456 25.33 34.93 -0.04
CA LYS A 456 23.93 35.28 0.25
C LYS A 456 23.51 36.42 -0.67
N CYS A 457 22.30 36.33 -1.23
CA CYS A 457 21.59 37.49 -1.76
C CYS A 457 20.19 37.52 -1.13
N GLU A 458 19.96 38.55 -0.32
CA GLU A 458 18.67 38.95 0.25
C GLU A 458 17.93 39.84 -0.76
N SER A 459 16.64 39.60 -0.97
CA SER A 459 15.65 40.67 -1.21
C SER A 459 14.25 40.13 -0.94
N GLU A 460 13.61 40.73 0.05
CA GLU A 460 12.19 40.65 0.36
C GLU A 460 11.41 41.52 -0.60
N GLU A 461 10.21 41.09 -1.01
CA GLU A 461 9.15 42.01 -1.42
C GLU A 461 7.79 41.41 -1.02
N GLU A 462 7.12 42.15 -0.13
CA GLU A 462 5.75 41.95 0.36
C GLU A 462 4.71 42.09 -0.76
N TRP A 463 3.68 41.23 -0.74
CA TRP A 463 2.35 41.57 -1.24
C TRP A 463 1.29 41.09 -0.25
N ASP A 464 0.70 42.06 0.45
CA ASP A 464 -0.52 41.95 1.25
C ASP A 464 -1.74 42.04 0.32
N LEU A 465 -2.75 41.19 0.53
CA LEU A 465 -4.15 41.50 0.22
C LEU A 465 -5.08 40.46 0.90
N THR A 466 -5.66 40.93 1.99
CA THR A 466 -6.85 40.42 2.70
C THR A 466 -8.07 40.26 1.80
N THR A 467 -8.87 39.19 1.98
CA THR A 467 -10.32 39.24 2.27
C THR A 467 -11.00 37.85 2.41
N THR A 468 -11.51 37.63 3.63
CA THR A 468 -12.83 37.06 4.00
C THR A 468 -13.10 35.55 3.93
N ASN A 469 -13.03 34.96 5.13
CA ASN A 469 -13.61 33.70 5.61
C ASN A 469 -15.09 33.51 5.27
N PHE A 470 -15.49 32.27 4.96
CA PHE A 470 -16.72 31.63 5.43
C PHE A 470 -16.60 30.12 5.19
N PHE A 471 -16.36 29.32 6.24
CA PHE A 471 -17.04 28.07 6.59
C PHE A 471 -16.42 27.53 7.89
N GLU A 472 -17.30 27.24 8.85
CA GLU A 472 -17.02 26.89 10.25
C GLU A 472 -16.12 25.66 10.40
N GLU A 473 -15.16 25.78 11.32
CA GLU A 473 -14.28 24.74 11.82
C GLU A 473 -15.05 23.73 12.68
N VAL A 474 -14.82 22.44 12.43
CA VAL A 474 -14.98 21.36 13.41
C VAL A 474 -13.57 20.89 13.76
N PRO A 475 -13.15 20.87 15.04
CA PRO A 475 -11.79 20.53 15.39
C PRO A 475 -11.59 19.01 15.28
N LEU A 476 -10.78 18.58 14.31
CA LEU A 476 -10.21 17.23 14.23
C LEU A 476 -8.75 17.32 14.67
N GLU A 477 -8.54 17.20 15.98
CA GLU A 477 -7.23 16.79 16.51
C GLU A 477 -7.04 15.29 16.19
N GLU A 478 -5.78 14.90 15.93
CA GLU A 478 -5.29 13.55 15.56
C GLU A 478 -5.26 13.20 14.06
N GLU A 479 -4.24 13.70 13.35
CA GLU A 479 -3.83 13.10 12.06
C GLU A 479 -2.34 13.32 11.71
N ILE A 480 -1.43 13.08 12.68
CA ILE A 480 0.03 13.06 12.47
C ILE A 480 0.46 11.59 12.44
N GLU A 481 0.53 10.97 11.25
CA GLU A 481 0.96 9.56 11.12
C GLU A 481 2.07 9.36 10.07
N PHE A 482 2.71 10.44 9.59
CA PHE A 482 3.83 10.35 8.65
C PHE A 482 4.87 11.49 8.72
N GLU A 483 4.67 12.51 9.57
CA GLU A 483 5.41 13.78 9.50
C GLU A 483 6.71 13.85 10.33
N GLU A 484 6.88 13.07 11.40
CA GLU A 484 8.02 13.31 12.32
C GLU A 484 9.33 12.59 11.93
N ALA A 485 9.32 11.71 10.93
CA ALA A 485 10.51 10.97 10.51
C ALA A 485 11.44 11.73 9.54
N ARG A 486 11.08 12.95 9.13
CA ARG A 486 11.79 13.69 8.05
C ARG A 486 12.56 14.93 8.49
N THR A 487 12.47 15.33 9.75
CA THR A 487 13.10 16.58 10.20
C THR A 487 14.50 16.45 10.80
N HIS A 488 15.07 15.24 10.97
CA HIS A 488 16.44 15.06 11.45
C HIS A 488 17.23 14.02 10.64
#